data_AF-A0A6J4Q3L4-F1
#
_entry.id   AF-A0A6J4Q3L4-F1
#
_cell.length_a   1.000
_cell.length_b   1.000
_cell.length_c   1.000
_cell.angle_alpha   90.00
_cell.angle_beta   90.00
_cell.angle_gamma   90.00
#
_symmetry.space_group_name_H-M   'P 1'
#
loop_
_entity.id
_entity.type
_entity.pdbx_description
1 polymer ?
#
loop_
_entity_poly.entity_id
_entity_poly.type
_entity_poly.pdbx_seq_one_letter_code
_entity_poly.pdbx_strand_id
1 'polypeptide(L)'
;MENRRVALKPHAAKIRRWVDEGRGDDWIAQELNTTPSSVQSFRSRNSIYRRDPVRRGRLSEHPVVLEKNDVGIVLKTDAHESEVFANEWRSYLQRNPQDLQIVVTQDRIYLEKLR
;
A
#
# COMPACT_ATOMS: atom_id res chain seq x y z
N MET A 1 32.26 0.44 0.33
CA MET A 1 31.83 -0.93 0.73
C MET A 1 31.57 -1.70 -0.54
N GLU A 2 32.26 -2.82 -0.72
CA GLU A 2 32.21 -3.62 -1.94
C GLU A 2 30.84 -4.30 -2.06
N ASN A 3 30.09 -3.96 -3.11
CA ASN A 3 28.74 -4.45 -3.36
C ASN A 3 28.80 -5.92 -3.79
N ARG A 4 28.84 -6.84 -2.82
CA ARG A 4 28.75 -8.27 -3.09
C ARG A 4 27.39 -8.52 -3.74
N ARG A 5 27.38 -8.84 -5.03
CA ARG A 5 26.15 -9.14 -5.78
C ARG A 5 25.58 -10.48 -5.28
N VAL A 6 24.74 -10.43 -4.25
CA VAL A 6 23.99 -11.60 -3.78
C VAL A 6 22.87 -11.90 -4.78
N ALA A 7 22.77 -13.15 -5.22
CA ALA A 7 21.65 -13.58 -6.03
C ALA A 7 20.37 -13.58 -5.18
N LEU A 8 19.38 -12.75 -5.52
CA LEU A 8 18.13 -12.64 -4.75
C LEU A 8 17.11 -13.74 -5.09
N LYS A 9 17.25 -14.41 -6.24
CA LYS A 9 16.32 -15.45 -6.73
C LYS A 9 16.11 -16.60 -5.72
N PRO A 10 17.14 -17.16 -5.06
CA PRO A 10 16.95 -18.20 -4.04
C PRO A 10 16.18 -17.70 -2.80
N HIS A 11 16.18 -16.40 -2.55
CA HIS A 11 15.53 -15.78 -1.39
C HIS A 11 14.11 -15.30 -1.67
N ALA A 12 13.54 -15.57 -2.85
CA ALA A 12 12.23 -15.04 -3.27
C ALA A 12 11.11 -15.33 -2.26
N ALA A 13 11.02 -16.57 -1.75
CA ALA A 13 10.01 -16.95 -0.76
C ALA A 13 10.22 -16.21 0.57
N LYS A 14 11.47 -16.06 1.01
CA LYS A 14 11.84 -15.34 2.25
C LYS A 14 11.49 -13.85 2.15
N ILE A 15 11.85 -13.23 1.01
CA ILE A 15 11.52 -11.83 0.70
C ILE A 15 10.01 -11.62 0.70
N ARG A 16 9.24 -12.51 0.04
CA ARG A 16 7.77 -12.43 0.03
C ARG A 16 7.19 -12.49 1.45
N ARG A 17 7.64 -13.44 2.27
CA ARG A 17 7.21 -13.56 3.67
C ARG A 17 7.50 -12.29 4.47
N TRP A 18 8.71 -11.74 4.37
CA TRP A 18 9.07 -10.51 5.08
C TRP A 18 8.30 -9.28 4.61
N VAL A 19 8.06 -9.18 3.31
CA VAL A 19 7.21 -8.14 2.73
C VAL A 19 5.77 -8.27 3.23
N ASP A 20 5.25 -9.49 3.35
CA ASP A 20 3.94 -9.79 3.92
C ASP A 20 3.85 -9.46 5.42
N GLU A 21 4.95 -9.63 6.16
CA GLU A 21 5.12 -9.19 7.56
C GLU A 21 5.34 -7.67 7.68
N GLY A 22 5.44 -6.96 6.55
CA GLY A 22 5.56 -5.51 6.50
C GLY A 22 6.97 -4.96 6.74
N ARG A 23 8.01 -5.77 6.49
CA ARG A 23 9.41 -5.31 6.52
C ARG A 23 9.72 -4.42 5.31
N GLY A 24 10.49 -3.36 5.56
CA GLY A 24 10.96 -2.42 4.54
C GLY A 24 12.13 -2.96 3.70
N ASP A 25 12.42 -2.31 2.57
CA ASP A 25 13.52 -2.73 1.69
C ASP A 25 14.89 -2.54 2.35
N ASP A 26 15.06 -1.52 3.21
CA ASP A 26 16.29 -1.29 3.95
C ASP A 26 16.62 -2.44 4.92
N TRP A 27 15.60 -2.91 5.65
CA TRP A 27 15.74 -4.03 6.56
C TRP A 27 16.05 -5.34 5.80
N ILE A 28 15.32 -5.62 4.71
CA ILE A 28 15.55 -6.82 3.88
C ILE A 28 16.95 -6.76 3.24
N ALA A 29 17.41 -5.57 2.85
CA ALA A 29 18.72 -5.37 2.26
C ALA A 29 19.86 -5.68 3.24
N GLN A 30 19.73 -5.22 4.49
CA GLN A 30 20.66 -5.56 5.57
C GLN A 30 20.71 -7.08 5.81
N GLU A 31 19.55 -7.73 5.90
CA GLU A 31 19.44 -9.18 6.14
C GLU A 31 20.03 -10.06 5.03
N LEU A 32 19.99 -9.57 3.78
CA LEU A 32 20.51 -10.30 2.61
C LEU A 32 21.87 -9.77 2.15
N ASN A 33 22.48 -8.84 2.89
CA ASN A 33 23.73 -8.18 2.56
C ASN A 33 23.76 -7.66 1.10
N THR A 34 22.72 -6.90 0.75
CA THR A 34 22.50 -6.31 -0.58
C THR A 34 22.08 -4.84 -0.44
N THR A 35 21.67 -4.19 -1.53
CA THR A 35 21.16 -2.81 -1.49
C THR A 35 19.63 -2.75 -1.50
N PRO A 36 19.02 -1.72 -0.85
CA PRO A 36 17.58 -1.50 -0.89
C PRO A 36 17.03 -1.41 -2.32
N SER A 37 17.76 -0.76 -3.23
CA SER A 37 17.40 -0.64 -4.64
C SER A 37 17.39 -2.00 -5.36
N SER A 38 18.29 -2.92 -5.00
CA SER A 38 18.31 -4.28 -5.55
C SER A 38 17.10 -5.08 -5.06
N VAL A 39 16.74 -4.95 -3.78
CA VAL A 39 15.54 -5.57 -3.19
C VAL A 39 14.28 -5.03 -3.87
N GLN A 40 14.14 -3.70 -3.99
CA GLN A 40 13.01 -3.06 -4.65
C GLN A 40 12.86 -3.52 -6.10
N SER A 41 13.96 -3.50 -6.87
CA SER A 41 13.99 -3.95 -8.26
C SER A 41 13.62 -5.42 -8.39
N PHE A 42 14.13 -6.27 -7.49
CA PHE A 42 13.80 -7.69 -7.46
C PHE A 42 12.32 -7.91 -7.15
N ARG A 43 11.79 -7.23 -6.13
CA ARG A 43 10.39 -7.31 -5.76
C ARG A 43 9.46 -6.90 -6.91
N SER A 44 9.74 -5.78 -7.56
CA SER A 44 8.99 -5.31 -8.73
C SER A 44 8.98 -6.34 -9.86
N ARG A 45 10.14 -6.91 -10.22
CA ARG A 45 10.24 -7.93 -11.29
C ARG A 45 9.58 -9.26 -10.94
N ASN A 46 9.35 -9.56 -9.67
CA ASN A 46 8.81 -10.84 -9.21
C ASN A 46 7.38 -10.69 -8.62
N SER A 47 6.72 -9.57 -8.87
CA SER A 47 5.37 -9.28 -8.35
C SER A 47 5.25 -9.46 -6.83
N ILE A 48 6.29 -9.05 -6.08
CA ILE A 48 6.32 -9.10 -4.60
C ILE A 48 5.98 -7.70 -4.07
N TYR A 49 4.69 -7.42 -4.04
CA TYR A 49 4.16 -6.17 -3.54
C TYR A 49 4.04 -6.22 -2.02
N ARG A 50 4.26 -5.07 -1.36
CA ARG A 50 3.90 -4.94 0.05
C ARG A 50 2.41 -5.17 0.15
N ARG A 51 1.99 -5.98 1.13
CA ARG A 51 0.59 -5.98 1.52
C ARG A 51 0.24 -4.54 1.84
N ASP A 52 -0.71 -4.05 1.08
CA ASP A 52 -1.36 -2.76 1.23
C ASP A 52 -1.48 -2.42 2.74
N PRO A 53 -0.94 -1.27 3.21
CA PRO A 53 -1.01 -0.87 4.62
C PRO A 53 -2.44 -0.92 5.18
N VAL A 54 -3.45 -0.84 4.31
CA VAL A 54 -4.86 -1.06 4.64
C VAL A 54 -5.12 -2.41 5.35
N ARG A 55 -4.27 -3.44 5.16
CA ARG A 55 -4.38 -4.73 5.86
C ARG A 55 -3.95 -4.73 7.33
N ARG A 56 -3.49 -3.61 7.90
CA ARG A 56 -3.19 -3.50 9.34
C ARG A 56 -4.36 -2.99 10.19
N GLY A 57 -5.46 -2.54 9.57
CA GLY A 57 -6.66 -2.04 10.24
C GLY A 57 -7.92 -2.84 9.91
N ARG A 58 -9.04 -2.44 10.53
CA ARG A 58 -10.37 -2.96 10.17
C ARG A 58 -10.74 -2.41 8.79
N LEU A 59 -10.68 -3.28 7.78
CA LEU A 59 -10.98 -2.96 6.39
C LEU A 59 -12.47 -2.62 6.21
N SER A 60 -12.74 -1.58 5.42
CA SER A 60 -14.06 -1.26 4.92
C SER A 60 -13.95 -1.08 3.41
N GLU A 61 -14.34 -2.11 2.67
CA GLU A 61 -14.32 -2.13 1.21
C GLU A 61 -15.73 -1.85 0.70
N HIS A 62 -15.83 -0.95 -0.27
CA HIS A 62 -17.09 -0.51 -0.84
C HIS A 62 -17.01 -0.53 -2.36
N PRO A 63 -18.01 -1.09 -3.07
CA PRO A 63 -18.11 -0.94 -4.50
C PRO A 63 -18.09 0.54 -4.90
N VAL A 64 -17.43 0.83 -6.01
CA VAL A 64 -17.35 2.19 -6.56
C VAL A 64 -17.84 2.20 -7.99
N VAL A 65 -18.71 3.16 -8.32
CA VAL A 65 -19.08 3.49 -9.70
C VAL A 65 -18.24 4.68 -10.14
N LEU A 66 -17.55 4.51 -11.28
CA LEU A 66 -16.81 5.59 -11.93
C LEU A 66 -17.78 6.40 -12.80
N GLU A 67 -18.02 7.65 -12.41
CA GLU A 67 -18.86 8.56 -13.18
C GLU A 67 -18.02 9.68 -13.76
N LYS A 68 -17.96 9.78 -15.10
CA LYS A 68 -17.28 10.88 -15.78
C LYS A 68 -18.21 12.09 -15.87
N ASN A 69 -17.70 13.27 -15.54
CA ASN A 69 -18.36 14.55 -15.78
C ASN A 69 -17.41 15.53 -16.50
N ASP A 70 -17.84 16.79 -16.67
CA ASP A 70 -17.08 17.82 -17.38
C ASP A 70 -15.77 18.24 -16.67
N VAL A 71 -15.61 17.88 -15.39
CA VAL A 71 -14.47 18.28 -14.54
C VAL A 71 -13.53 17.10 -14.27
N GLY A 72 -13.98 15.85 -14.41
CA GLY A 72 -13.16 14.67 -14.16
C GLY A 72 -13.95 13.38 -13.95
N ILE A 73 -13.37 12.48 -13.16
CA ILE A 73 -13.99 11.20 -12.75
C ILE A 73 -14.39 11.31 -11.29
N VAL A 74 -15.67 11.11 -10.99
CA VAL A 74 -16.23 11.03 -9.65
C VAL A 74 -16.31 9.57 -9.25
N LEU A 75 -15.75 9.25 -8.08
CA LEU A 75 -15.86 7.96 -7.43
C LEU A 75 -17.11 7.97 -6.54
N LYS A 76 -18.20 7.34 -6.98
CA LYS A 76 -19.43 7.21 -6.18
C LYS A 76 -19.40 5.90 -5.41
N THR A 77 -19.61 5.97 -4.10
CA THR A 77 -19.54 4.83 -3.18
C THR A 77 -20.64 4.89 -2.12
N ASP A 78 -21.07 3.74 -1.64
CA ASP A 78 -21.95 3.52 -0.50
C ASP A 78 -21.20 3.54 0.85
N ALA A 79 -19.92 3.91 0.87
CA ALA A 79 -19.10 3.95 2.08
C ALA A 79 -19.74 4.72 3.25
N HIS A 80 -20.58 5.71 2.96
CA HIS A 80 -21.32 6.49 3.94
C HIS A 80 -22.31 5.66 4.78
N GLU A 81 -22.78 4.51 4.29
CA GLU A 81 -23.64 3.56 5.00
C GLU A 81 -22.85 2.65 5.96
N SER A 82 -21.52 2.63 5.85
CA SER A 82 -20.71 1.71 6.64
C SER A 82 -20.43 2.22 8.04
N GLU A 83 -20.62 1.35 9.03
CA GLU A 83 -20.31 1.67 10.43
C GLU A 83 -18.83 2.02 10.63
N VAL A 84 -17.93 1.38 9.88
CA VAL A 84 -16.49 1.71 9.94
C VAL A 84 -16.27 3.14 9.49
N PHE A 85 -16.89 3.55 8.39
CA PHE A 85 -16.78 4.91 7.89
C PHE A 85 -17.37 5.92 8.88
N ALA A 86 -18.58 5.65 9.37
CA ALA A 86 -19.27 6.50 10.33
C ALA A 86 -18.45 6.71 11.62
N ASN A 87 -17.88 5.63 12.17
CA ASN A 87 -17.19 5.67 13.45
C ASN A 87 -15.72 6.10 13.34
N GLU A 88 -15.04 5.74 12.26
CA GLU A 88 -13.58 5.90 12.17
C GLU A 88 -13.12 6.94 11.14
N TRP A 89 -13.96 7.31 10.16
CA TRP A 89 -13.55 8.17 9.03
C TRP A 89 -14.34 9.48 8.95
N ARG A 90 -15.60 9.51 9.40
CA ARG A 90 -16.48 10.70 9.30
C ARG A 90 -15.86 11.97 9.86
N SER A 91 -15.12 11.87 10.96
CA SER A 91 -14.47 13.03 11.59
C SER A 91 -13.33 13.61 10.73
N TYR A 92 -12.67 12.80 9.90
CA TYR A 92 -11.60 13.25 9.02
C TYR A 92 -12.10 14.11 7.86
N LEU A 93 -13.38 13.99 7.47
CA LEU A 93 -13.99 14.89 6.47
C LEU A 93 -14.08 16.34 6.95
N GLN A 94 -14.03 16.57 8.25
CA GLN A 94 -14.06 17.90 8.87
C GLN A 94 -12.66 18.39 9.28
N ARG A 95 -11.64 17.55 9.10
CA ARG A 95 -10.24 17.86 9.44
C ARG A 95 -9.48 18.43 8.24
N ASN A 96 -8.20 18.68 8.45
CA ASN A 96 -7.31 19.07 7.37
C ASN A 96 -7.23 17.94 6.33
N PRO A 97 -7.51 18.20 5.05
CA PRO A 97 -7.38 17.19 4.00
C PRO A 97 -6.00 16.52 3.93
N GLN A 98 -4.95 17.20 4.40
CA GLN A 98 -3.58 16.67 4.47
C GLN A 98 -3.41 15.52 5.48
N ASP A 99 -4.39 15.27 6.34
CA ASP A 99 -4.41 14.12 7.26
C ASP A 99 -4.81 12.82 6.54
N LEU A 100 -5.28 12.91 5.29
CA LEU A 100 -5.66 11.78 4.44
C LEU A 100 -4.79 11.70 3.19
N GLN A 101 -4.50 10.49 2.74
CA GLN A 101 -3.82 10.23 1.47
C GLN A 101 -4.66 9.29 0.59
N ILE A 102 -4.87 9.70 -0.67
CA ILE A 102 -5.38 8.78 -1.70
C ILE A 102 -4.19 8.03 -2.28
N VAL A 103 -4.28 6.70 -2.30
CA VAL A 103 -3.31 5.82 -2.94
C VAL A 103 -3.97 5.11 -4.11
N VAL A 104 -3.31 5.19 -5.27
CA VAL A 104 -3.74 4.53 -6.50
C VAL A 104 -2.72 3.45 -6.85
N THR A 105 -3.21 2.22 -7.00
CA THR A 105 -2.42 1.06 -7.39
C THR A 105 -2.99 0.45 -8.67
N GLN A 106 -2.35 -0.62 -9.16
CA GLN A 106 -2.85 -1.34 -10.32
C GLN A 106 -4.25 -1.96 -10.10
N ASP A 107 -4.56 -2.38 -8.87
CA ASP A 107 -5.76 -3.18 -8.58
C ASP A 107 -6.78 -2.44 -7.71
N ARG A 108 -6.38 -1.35 -7.04
CA ARG A 108 -7.18 -0.66 -6.01
C ARG A 108 -6.91 0.83 -5.95
N ILE A 109 -7.93 1.58 -5.60
CA ILE A 109 -7.84 2.96 -5.10
C ILE A 109 -8.31 2.93 -3.65
N TYR A 110 -7.54 3.47 -2.72
CA TYR A 110 -7.90 3.47 -1.31
C TYR A 110 -7.40 4.73 -0.59
N LEU A 111 -7.94 4.97 0.61
CA LEU A 111 -7.61 6.10 1.47
C LEU A 111 -6.82 5.61 2.69
N GLU A 112 -5.76 6.34 3.05
CA GLU A 112 -4.97 6.12 4.27
C GLU A 112 -5.05 7.33 5.20
N LYS A 113 -5.03 7.07 6.52
CA LYS A 113 -4.88 8.09 7.57
C LYS A 113 -3.39 8.31 7.81
N LEU A 114 -2.92 9.54 7.68
CA LEU A 114 -1.53 9.88 7.93
C LEU A 114 -1.25 10.23 9.39
N ARG A 115 -2.27 10.72 10.13
CA ARG A 115 -2.17 11.20 11.52
C ARG A 115 -3.45 11.00 12.33
#